data_AF-A0A495SB24-F1
#
_entry.id   AF-A0A495SB24-F1
#
_cell.length_a   1.000
_cell.length_b   1.000
_cell.length_c   1.000
_cell.angle_alpha   90.00
_cell.angle_beta   90.00
_cell.angle_gamma   90.00
#
_symmetry.space_group_name_H-M   'P 1'
#
loop_
_entity.id
_entity.type
_entity.pdbx_description
1 polymer ?
#
loop_
_entity_poly.entity_id
_entity_poly.type
_entity_poly.pdbx_seq_one_letter_code
_entity_poly.pdbx_strand_id
1 'polypeptide(L)'
;MMPNYKQIFTDILNQKFPHKKEFCKNILSKANITQLDVIKLNQIIFESKPKISTTNQKFKAYNKSTIVRILRYQAQNQLNNTQIANHFNLSRNTVSKWRKQFEIN
;
A
#
# COMPACT_ATOMS: atom_id res chain seq x y z
N MET A 1 21.33 19.66 -5.97
CA MET A 1 20.45 20.54 -5.17
C MET A 1 19.28 19.70 -4.69
N MET A 2 19.15 19.44 -3.38
CA MET A 2 18.03 18.65 -2.88
C MET A 2 16.78 19.55 -2.77
N PRO A 3 15.63 19.14 -3.32
CA PRO A 3 14.40 19.92 -3.16
C PRO A 3 13.99 19.97 -1.70
N ASN A 4 13.57 21.15 -1.23
CA ASN A 4 13.09 21.32 0.14
C ASN A 4 11.66 20.77 0.26
N TYR A 5 11.56 19.44 0.46
CA TYR A 5 10.28 18.74 0.57
C TYR A 5 9.35 19.37 1.61
N LYS A 6 9.90 19.89 2.71
CA LYS A 6 9.11 20.53 3.76
C LYS A 6 8.36 21.75 3.22
N GLN A 7 9.04 22.58 2.44
CA GLN A 7 8.46 23.78 1.84
C GLN A 7 7.40 23.41 0.78
N ILE A 8 7.75 22.49 -0.12
CA ILE A 8 6.85 22.01 -1.19
C ILE A 8 5.53 21.48 -0.62
N PHE A 9 5.59 20.59 0.38
CA PHE A 9 4.38 20.03 0.99
C PHE A 9 3.63 21.05 1.84
N THR A 10 4.32 21.99 2.50
CA THR A 10 3.67 23.08 3.25
C THR A 10 2.88 23.99 2.32
N ASP A 11 3.44 24.34 1.16
CA ASP A 11 2.77 25.18 0.16
C ASP A 11 1.55 24.47 -0.43
N ILE A 12 1.68 23.18 -0.80
CA ILE A 12 0.56 22.37 -1.28
C ILE A 12 -0.56 22.28 -0.23
N LEU A 13 -0.21 22.06 1.04
CA LEU A 13 -1.19 21.99 2.14
C LEU A 13 -1.89 23.33 2.35
N ASN A 14 -1.17 24.44 2.34
CA ASN A 14 -1.77 25.76 2.52
C ASN A 14 -2.66 26.16 1.33
N GLN A 15 -2.29 25.78 0.11
CA GLN A 15 -3.00 26.21 -1.10
C GLN A 15 -4.19 25.31 -1.46
N LYS A 16 -4.09 23.98 -1.26
CA LYS A 16 -5.10 23.02 -1.75
C LYS A 16 -5.77 22.19 -0.65
N PHE A 17 -5.08 21.93 0.47
CA PHE A 17 -5.57 20.98 1.48
C PHE A 17 -5.33 21.44 2.93
N PRO A 18 -5.86 22.62 3.32
CA PRO A 18 -5.60 23.17 4.66
C PRO A 18 -6.11 22.24 5.78
N HIS A 19 -7.19 21.50 5.53
CA HIS A 19 -7.75 20.51 6.44
C HIS A 19 -6.83 19.30 6.70
N LYS A 20 -5.84 19.04 5.83
CA LYS A 20 -4.91 17.91 5.98
C LYS A 20 -3.62 18.29 6.72
N LYS A 21 -3.46 19.57 7.06
CA LYS A 21 -2.27 20.11 7.70
C LYS A 21 -1.99 19.46 9.06
N GLU A 22 -3.03 19.22 9.85
CA GLU A 22 -2.97 18.52 11.14
C GLU A 22 -2.37 17.11 11.00
N PHE A 23 -2.79 16.35 9.99
CA PHE A 23 -2.30 14.98 9.75
C PHE A 23 -0.85 14.94 9.27
N CYS A 24 -0.44 15.95 8.50
CA CYS A 24 0.94 16.04 7.97
C CYS A 24 1.91 16.68 8.97
N LYS A 25 1.40 17.35 10.02
CA LYS A 25 2.19 18.09 11.01
C LYS A 25 3.25 17.23 11.68
N ASN A 26 2.91 15.99 12.03
CA ASN A 26 3.82 15.05 12.68
C ASN A 26 5.00 14.60 11.78
N ILE A 27 4.81 14.66 10.45
CA ILE A 27 5.87 14.31 9.49
C ILE A 27 6.69 15.55 9.14
N LEU A 28 6.04 16.71 9.00
CA LEU A 28 6.69 18.00 8.70
C LEU A 28 7.46 18.59 9.88
N SER A 29 7.19 18.15 11.12
CA SER A 29 7.92 18.54 12.32
C SER A 29 9.31 17.88 12.43
N LYS A 30 9.57 16.81 11.66
CA LYS A 30 10.87 16.13 11.67
C LYS A 30 11.97 17.03 11.13
N ALA A 31 13.16 16.91 11.71
CA ALA A 31 14.35 17.65 11.29
C ALA A 31 14.78 17.27 9.86
N ASN A 32 14.65 15.99 9.51
CA ASN A 32 14.93 15.48 8.17
C ASN A 32 13.71 14.70 7.66
N ILE A 33 13.21 15.09 6.49
CA ILE A 33 12.16 14.34 5.79
C ILE A 33 12.85 13.27 4.96
N THR A 34 12.65 12.02 5.35
CA THR A 34 13.17 10.88 4.58
C THR A 34 12.32 10.61 3.35
N GLN A 35 12.84 9.83 2.39
CA GLN A 35 12.06 9.42 1.22
C GLN A 35 10.77 8.67 1.61
N LEU A 36 10.79 7.92 2.71
CA LEU A 36 9.60 7.27 3.27
C LEU A 36 8.58 8.27 3.79
N ASP A 37 9.04 9.36 4.40
CA ASP A 37 8.18 10.45 4.87
C ASP A 37 7.56 11.22 3.69
N VAL A 38 8.29 11.42 2.60
CA VAL A 38 7.77 11.99 1.34
C VAL A 38 6.64 11.12 0.77
N ILE A 39 6.83 9.80 0.74
CA ILE A 39 5.80 8.86 0.25
C ILE A 39 4.54 8.95 1.13
N LYS A 40 4.69 8.96 2.45
CA LYS A 40 3.57 9.11 3.40
C LYS A 40 2.84 10.43 3.25
N LEU A 41 3.58 11.54 3.10
CA LEU A 41 2.99 12.86 2.86
C LEU A 41 2.19 12.89 1.56
N ASN A 42 2.74 12.31 0.49
CA ASN A 42 2.05 12.20 -0.80
C ASN A 42 0.75 11.39 -0.67
N GLN A 43 0.78 10.29 0.08
CA GLN A 43 -0.43 9.50 0.37
C GLN A 43 -1.45 10.30 1.17
N ILE A 44 -1.07 10.94 2.28
CA ILE A 44 -2.02 11.71 3.10
C ILE A 44 -2.64 12.86 2.30
N ILE A 45 -1.82 13.60 1.54
CA ILE A 45 -2.24 14.79 0.81
C ILE A 45 -3.10 14.43 -0.40
N PHE A 46 -2.69 13.45 -1.21
CA PHE A 46 -3.33 13.13 -2.49
C PHE A 46 -4.26 11.91 -2.45
N GLU A 47 -4.12 10.98 -1.51
CA GLU A 47 -5.11 9.89 -1.34
C GLU A 47 -6.33 10.41 -0.57
N SER A 48 -7.36 10.70 -1.35
CA SER A 48 -8.71 10.88 -0.85
C SER A 48 -9.35 9.48 -0.74
N LYS A 49 -9.35 8.94 0.48
CA LYS A 49 -9.93 7.66 0.96
C LYS A 49 -8.94 6.48 1.02
N PRO A 50 -8.98 5.65 2.08
CA PRO A 50 -8.57 4.27 1.98
C PRO A 50 -9.61 3.56 1.10
N LYS A 51 -9.53 3.81 -0.20
CA LYS A 51 -10.23 2.99 -1.16
C LYS A 51 -9.51 1.64 -1.13
N ILE A 52 -10.06 0.77 -0.28
CA ILE A 52 -10.17 -0.68 -0.53
C ILE A 52 -11.08 -0.85 -1.79
N SER A 53 -10.79 -0.10 -2.85
CA SER A 53 -11.35 -0.28 -4.16
C SER A 53 -10.44 -1.31 -4.80
N THR A 54 -10.94 -2.54 -4.79
CA THR A 54 -10.98 -3.50 -5.90
C THR A 54 -10.20 -3.19 -7.20
N THR A 55 -10.07 -1.92 -7.61
CA THR A 55 -9.26 -1.44 -8.74
C THR A 55 -7.75 -1.62 -8.57
N ASN A 56 -7.20 -1.65 -7.35
CA ASN A 56 -5.75 -1.83 -7.11
C ASN A 56 -5.24 -3.26 -7.37
N GLN A 57 -6.10 -4.24 -7.65
CA GLN A 57 -5.67 -5.61 -7.92
C GLN A 57 -4.81 -5.75 -9.18
N LYS A 58 -5.01 -4.88 -10.18
CA LYS A 58 -4.24 -4.90 -11.43
C LYS A 58 -2.83 -4.31 -11.31
N PHE A 59 -2.56 -3.48 -10.30
CA PHE A 59 -1.28 -2.78 -10.15
C PHE A 59 -0.50 -3.14 -8.88
N LYS A 60 -1.02 -4.02 -8.02
CA LYS A 60 -0.19 -4.65 -6.99
C LYS A 60 0.74 -5.66 -7.67
N ALA A 61 1.96 -5.23 -7.97
CA ALA A 61 3.08 -6.16 -7.97
C ALA A 61 3.13 -6.76 -6.55
N TYR A 62 2.47 -7.90 -6.36
CA TYR A 62 2.49 -8.59 -5.07
C TYR A 62 3.94 -9.00 -4.83
N ASN A 63 4.60 -8.32 -3.89
CA ASN A 63 5.95 -8.68 -3.48
C ASN A 63 5.97 -10.15 -3.03
N LYS A 64 7.09 -10.84 -3.29
CA LYS A 64 7.28 -12.26 -2.93
C LYS A 64 6.86 -12.57 -1.48
N SER A 65 7.21 -11.69 -0.54
CA SER A 65 6.84 -11.81 0.87
C SER A 65 5.32 -11.82 1.11
N THR A 66 4.57 -10.97 0.40
CA THR A 66 3.11 -10.91 0.48
C THR A 66 2.48 -12.18 -0.08
N ILE A 67 2.98 -12.68 -1.21
CA ILE A 67 2.47 -13.92 -1.82
C ILE A 67 2.68 -15.11 -0.88
N VAL A 68 3.88 -15.26 -0.31
CA VAL A 68 4.19 -16.33 0.64
C VAL A 68 3.30 -16.24 1.88
N ARG A 69 3.03 -15.03 2.40
CA ARG A 69 2.14 -14.84 3.55
C ARG A 69 0.70 -15.29 3.24
N ILE A 70 0.19 -14.98 2.05
CA ILE A 70 -1.15 -15.39 1.62
C ILE A 70 -1.22 -16.93 1.50
N LEU A 71 -0.21 -17.57 0.91
CA LEU A 71 -0.16 -19.03 0.79
C LEU A 71 -0.02 -19.73 2.16
N ARG A 72 0.77 -19.17 3.09
CA ARG A 72 0.83 -19.69 4.47
C ARG A 72 -0.51 -19.58 5.17
N TYR A 73 -1.20 -18.45 5.02
CA TYR A 73 -2.55 -18.27 5.57
C TYR A 73 -3.53 -19.32 5.01
N GLN A 74 -3.43 -19.64 3.72
CA GLN A 74 -4.20 -20.72 3.11
C GLN A 74 -3.97 -22.06 3.81
N ALA A 75 -2.70 -22.45 4.02
CA ALA A 75 -2.34 -23.71 4.65
C ALA A 75 -2.78 -23.77 6.13
N GLN A 76 -2.55 -22.69 6.89
CA GLN A 76 -2.91 -22.62 8.31
C GLN A 76 -4.42 -22.73 8.56
N ASN A 77 -5.23 -22.19 7.64
CA ASN A 77 -6.69 -22.20 7.75
C ASN A 77 -7.35 -23.30 6.89
N GLN A 78 -6.57 -24.19 6.27
CA GLN A 78 -7.05 -25.26 5.39
C GLN A 78 -8.03 -24.79 4.29
N LEU A 79 -7.75 -23.61 3.72
CA LEU A 79 -8.64 -22.98 2.73
C LEU A 79 -8.36 -23.48 1.31
N ASN A 80 -9.41 -23.64 0.52
CA ASN A 80 -9.27 -23.92 -0.91
C ASN A 80 -8.94 -22.66 -1.73
N ASN A 81 -8.51 -22.86 -2.98
CA ASN A 81 -8.09 -21.76 -3.87
C ASN A 81 -9.20 -20.74 -4.15
N THR A 82 -10.47 -21.15 -4.09
CA THR A 82 -11.62 -20.25 -4.29
C THR A 82 -11.88 -19.40 -3.04
N GLN A 83 -11.81 -19.99 -1.86
CA GLN A 83 -12.01 -19.30 -0.58
C GLN A 83 -10.92 -18.26 -0.33
N ILE A 84 -9.64 -18.62 -0.55
CA ILE A 84 -8.53 -17.68 -0.40
C ILE A 84 -8.58 -16.57 -1.46
N ALA A 85 -9.00 -16.91 -2.69
CA ALA A 85 -9.21 -15.95 -3.75
C ALA A 85 -10.29 -14.95 -3.38
N ASN A 86 -11.44 -15.40 -2.88
CA ASN A 86 -12.51 -14.50 -2.43
C ASN A 86 -12.05 -13.64 -1.24
N HIS A 87 -11.33 -14.22 -0.27
CA HIS A 87 -10.86 -13.50 0.92
C HIS A 87 -9.90 -12.35 0.58
N PHE A 88 -8.97 -12.58 -0.34
CA PHE A 88 -7.99 -11.57 -0.76
C PHE A 88 -8.38 -10.81 -2.03
N ASN A 89 -9.59 -11.04 -2.54
CA ASN A 89 -10.08 -10.57 -3.84
C ASN A 89 -9.04 -10.82 -4.96
N LEU A 90 -8.63 -12.07 -5.13
CA LEU A 90 -7.75 -12.54 -6.20
C LEU A 90 -8.55 -13.39 -7.17
N SER A 91 -8.00 -13.66 -8.36
CA SER A 91 -8.54 -14.73 -9.18
C SER A 91 -8.05 -16.09 -8.66
N ARG A 92 -8.90 -17.13 -8.72
CA ARG A 92 -8.47 -18.51 -8.43
C ARG A 92 -7.24 -18.93 -9.25
N ASN A 93 -7.10 -18.39 -10.45
CA ASN A 93 -6.00 -18.66 -11.36
C ASN A 93 -4.69 -18.01 -10.87
N THR A 94 -4.79 -16.82 -10.26
CA THR A 94 -3.65 -16.13 -9.61
C THR A 94 -3.10 -16.98 -8.47
N VAL A 95 -3.98 -17.50 -7.60
CA VAL A 95 -3.60 -18.37 -6.48
C VAL A 95 -2.97 -19.67 -6.99
N SER A 96 -3.55 -20.29 -8.01
CA SER A 96 -2.99 -21.48 -8.66
C SER A 96 -1.59 -21.22 -9.25
N LYS A 97 -1.41 -20.08 -9.94
CA LYS A 97 -0.11 -19.66 -10.48
C LYS A 97 0.92 -19.44 -9.37
N TRP A 98 0.53 -18.81 -8.26
CA TRP A 98 1.41 -18.60 -7.12
C TRP A 98 1.83 -19.90 -6.44
N ARG A 99 0.91 -20.86 -6.26
CA ARG A 99 1.27 -22.17 -5.71
C ARG A 99 2.33 -22.88 -6.55
N LYS A 100 2.21 -22.82 -7.88
CA LYS A 100 3.20 -23.38 -8.81
C LYS A 100 4.53 -22.62 -8.77
N GLN A 101 4.48 -21.30 -8.72
CA GLN A 101 5.67 -20.44 -8.78
C GLN A 101 6.48 -20.43 -7.47
N PHE A 102 5.84 -20.64 -6.32
CA PHE A 102 6.48 -20.58 -5.01
C PHE A 102 6.67 -21.94 -4.35
N GLU A 103 6.40 -23.05 -5.07
CA GLU A 103 6.66 -24.44 -4.66
C GLU A 103 6.34 -24.73 -3.19
N ILE A 104 5.20 -24.22 -2.70
CA ILE A 104 4.69 -24.62 -1.39
C ILE A 104 3.92 -25.92 -1.60
N ASN A 105 4.67 -27.03 -1.52
CA ASN A 105 4.13 -28.38 -1.35
C ASN A 105 3.30 -28.45 -0.07
#